data_AF-A0A940U4B0-F1
#
_entry.id   AF-A0A940U4B0-F1
#
_cell.length_a   1.000
_cell.length_b   1.000
_cell.length_c   1.000
_cell.angle_alpha   90.00
_cell.angle_beta   90.00
_cell.angle_gamma   90.00
#
_symmetry.space_group_name_H-M   'P 1'
#
loop_
_entity.id
_entity.type
_entity.pdbx_description
1 polymer ?
#
loop_
_entity_poly.entity_id
_entity_poly.type
_entity_poly.pdbx_seq_one_letter_code
_entity_poly.pdbx_strand_id
1 'polypeptide(L)'
;MAKKYVYFFGAGKAEGNTKMRNLLGGKGCDLAEMTSLKIPVPAGFTITTEVCNIYYENKKKYPAGLKEQVKAAMGKLERAMGMKFGDSKNPLLI
;
A
#
# COMPACT_ATOMS: atom_id res chain seq x y z
N MET A 1 -13.06 11.78 10.56
CA MET A 1 -11.73 11.34 10.07
C MET A 1 -11.90 10.74 8.68
N ALA A 2 -11.00 11.02 7.74
CA ALA A 2 -11.07 10.43 6.40
C ALA A 2 -10.79 8.92 6.46
N LYS A 3 -11.52 8.11 5.67
CA LYS A 3 -11.37 6.65 5.64
C LYS A 3 -10.00 6.26 5.06
N LYS A 4 -9.33 5.28 5.71
CA LYS A 4 -8.02 4.77 5.27
C LYS A 4 -8.20 3.67 4.24
N TYR A 5 -7.55 3.83 3.08
CA TYR A 5 -7.62 2.94 1.93
C TYR A 5 -6.27 2.34 1.54
N VAL A 6 -5.16 2.89 2.03
CA VAL A 6 -3.81 2.45 1.66
C VAL A 6 -3.05 2.04 2.92
N TYR A 7 -2.46 0.85 2.89
CA TYR A 7 -1.74 0.24 4.00
C TYR A 7 -0.32 -0.11 3.57
N PHE A 8 0.66 0.57 4.15
CA PHE A 8 2.08 0.41 3.86
C PHE A 8 2.68 -0.80 4.59
N PHE A 9 3.67 -1.43 3.96
CA PHE A 9 4.55 -2.42 4.57
C PHE A 9 5.98 -2.20 4.06
N GLY A 10 6.97 -2.19 4.94
CA GLY A 10 8.38 -2.07 4.58
C GLY A 10 9.25 -1.63 5.76
N ALA A 11 10.57 -1.77 5.61
CA ALA A 11 11.54 -1.40 6.65
C ALA A 11 11.23 -2.00 8.04
N GLY A 12 10.75 -3.25 8.07
CA GLY A 12 10.38 -3.96 9.30
C GLY A 12 9.12 -3.44 10.00
N LYS A 13 8.30 -2.60 9.34
CA LYS A 13 7.03 -2.09 9.87
C LYS A 13 5.91 -2.28 8.86
N ALA A 14 4.75 -2.75 9.31
CA ALA A 14 3.55 -2.83 8.49
C ALA A 14 2.35 -2.19 9.18
N GLU A 15 1.47 -1.58 8.39
CA GLU A 15 0.21 -1.00 8.85
C GLU A 15 -0.93 -2.05 8.82
N GLY A 16 -0.71 -3.20 8.20
CA GLY A 16 -1.63 -4.34 8.12
C GLY A 16 -1.19 -5.53 8.98
N ASN A 17 -2.05 -6.55 9.08
CA ASN A 17 -1.73 -7.84 9.72
C ASN A 17 -2.65 -8.95 9.20
N THR A 18 -2.40 -10.20 9.58
CA THR A 18 -3.17 -11.39 9.20
C THR A 18 -4.67 -11.32 9.51
N LYS A 19 -5.10 -10.56 10.53
CA LYS A 19 -6.53 -10.40 10.87
C LYS A 19 -7.29 -9.56 9.85
N MET A 20 -6.59 -8.84 8.97
CA MET A 20 -7.17 -7.92 7.99
C MET A 20 -7.38 -8.56 6.62
N ARG A 21 -7.46 -9.90 6.53
CA ARG A 21 -7.53 -10.67 5.27
C ARG A 21 -8.66 -10.23 4.35
N ASN A 22 -9.82 -9.89 4.93
CA ASN A 22 -10.96 -9.39 4.16
C ASN A 22 -10.74 -7.98 3.59
N LEU A 23 -9.90 -7.18 4.25
CA LEU A 23 -9.63 -5.79 3.89
C LEU A 23 -8.44 -5.64 2.95
N LEU A 24 -7.38 -6.42 3.13
CA LEU A 24 -6.13 -6.33 2.36
C LEU A 24 -5.97 -7.46 1.33
N GLY A 25 -6.86 -8.47 1.38
CA GLY A 25 -6.69 -9.73 0.64
C GLY A 25 -5.62 -10.62 1.25
N GLY A 26 -5.53 -11.87 0.77
CA GLY A 26 -4.54 -12.85 1.26
C GLY A 26 -3.10 -12.34 1.12
N LYS A 27 -2.70 -11.94 -0.09
CA LYS A 27 -1.34 -11.47 -0.38
C LYS A 27 -0.95 -10.23 0.43
N GLY A 28 -1.84 -9.24 0.54
CA GLY A 28 -1.56 -8.01 1.28
C GLY A 28 -1.35 -8.27 2.77
N CYS A 29 -2.13 -9.18 3.36
CA CYS A 29 -1.94 -9.63 4.73
C CYS A 29 -0.64 -10.41 4.93
N ASP A 30 -0.33 -11.34 4.03
CA ASP A 30 0.88 -12.16 4.14
C ASP A 30 2.14 -11.28 4.01
N LEU A 31 2.15 -10.31 3.09
CA LEU A 31 3.26 -9.35 2.96
C LEU A 31 3.43 -8.46 4.20
N ALA A 32 2.32 -8.02 4.80
CA ALA A 32 2.33 -7.25 6.03
C ALA A 32 2.85 -8.08 7.21
N GLU A 33 2.48 -9.36 7.29
CA GLU A 33 2.95 -10.30 8.31
C GLU A 33 4.45 -10.59 8.15
N MET A 34 4.89 -10.94 6.94
CA MET A 34 6.31 -11.17 6.63
C MET A 34 7.16 -9.95 6.99
N THR A 35 6.69 -8.74 6.67
CA THR A 35 7.36 -7.50 7.06
C THR A 35 7.45 -7.34 8.57
N SER A 36 6.36 -7.63 9.30
CA SER A 36 6.30 -7.51 10.77
C SER A 36 7.20 -8.53 11.46
N LEU A 37 7.36 -9.71 10.86
CA LEU A 37 8.31 -10.76 11.26
C LEU A 37 9.76 -10.44 10.88
N LYS A 38 10.04 -9.26 10.30
CA LYS A 38 11.36 -8.82 9.84
C LYS A 38 11.96 -9.71 8.74
N ILE A 39 11.12 -10.45 8.01
CA ILE A 39 11.54 -11.15 6.81
C ILE A 39 11.86 -10.08 5.76
N PRO A 40 13.00 -10.18 5.04
CA PRO A 40 13.38 -9.20 4.03
C PRO A 40 12.45 -9.29 2.82
N VAL A 41 11.37 -8.51 2.87
CA VAL A 41 10.47 -8.27 1.75
C VAL A 41 10.64 -6.83 1.24
N PRO A 42 10.60 -6.60 -0.09
CA PRO A 42 10.60 -5.26 -0.64
C PRO A 42 9.45 -4.43 -0.06
N ALA A 43 9.73 -3.14 0.20
CA ALA A 43 8.69 -2.24 0.68
C ALA A 43 7.58 -2.06 -0.37
N GLY A 44 6.38 -1.76 0.09
CA GLY A 44 5.21 -1.58 -0.77
C GLY A 44 4.00 -1.12 0.03
N PHE A 45 2.84 -1.15 -0.62
CA PHE A 45 1.57 -0.88 0.02
C PHE A 45 0.44 -1.66 -0.65
N THR A 46 -0.64 -1.88 0.11
CA THR A 46 -1.86 -2.51 -0.36
C THR A 46 -2.99 -1.49 -0.37
N ILE A 47 -3.73 -1.43 -1.47
CA ILE A 47 -5.00 -0.71 -1.56
C ILE A 47 -6.10 -1.68 -1.13
N THR A 48 -6.98 -1.24 -0.22
CA THR A 48 -7.98 -2.12 0.37
C THR A 48 -8.98 -2.66 -0.65
N THR A 49 -9.56 -3.82 -0.36
CA THR A 49 -10.66 -4.42 -1.13
C THR A 49 -11.89 -3.52 -1.19
N GLU A 50 -12.12 -2.71 -0.17
CA GLU A 50 -13.22 -1.73 -0.15
C GLU A 50 -13.14 -0.71 -1.29
N VAL A 51 -11.93 -0.31 -1.72
CA VAL A 51 -11.77 0.59 -2.86
C VAL A 51 -12.30 -0.06 -4.14
N CYS A 52 -12.15 -1.38 -4.28
CA CYS A 52 -12.71 -2.12 -5.41
C CYS A 52 -14.24 -2.00 -5.43
N ASN A 53 -14.89 -2.25 -4.29
CA ASN A 53 -16.35 -2.12 -4.16
C ASN A 53 -16.81 -0.70 -4.47
N ILE A 54 -16.19 0.30 -3.83
CA ILE A 54 -16.52 1.72 -4.04
C ILE A 54 -16.33 2.12 -5.51
N TYR A 55 -15.28 1.64 -6.17
CA TYR A 55 -15.04 1.95 -7.59
C TYR A 55 -16.20 1.47 -8.47
N TYR A 56 -16.71 0.26 -8.23
CA TYR A 56 -17.85 -0.27 -8.98
C TYR A 56 -19.16 0.47 -8.64
N GLU A 57 -19.41 0.75 -7.37
CA GLU A 57 -20.57 1.52 -6.91
C GLU A 57 -20.57 2.96 -7.45
N ASN A 58 -19.40 3.59 -7.55
CA ASN A 58 -19.21 4.96 -8.02
C ASN A 58 -19.06 5.08 -9.55
N LYS A 59 -19.61 4.14 -10.32
CA LYS A 59 -19.56 4.16 -11.80
C LYS A 59 -18.11 4.24 -12.31
N LYS A 60 -17.22 3.40 -11.79
CA LYS A 60 -15.80 3.32 -12.15
C LYS A 60 -15.03 4.60 -11.80
N LYS A 61 -15.35 5.21 -10.66
CA LYS A 61 -14.62 6.37 -10.12
C LYS A 61 -14.05 6.03 -8.75
N TYR A 62 -12.80 6.44 -8.52
CA TYR A 62 -12.15 6.23 -7.23
C TYR A 62 -12.76 7.09 -6.12
N PRO A 63 -12.76 6.63 -4.86
CA PRO A 63 -13.17 7.45 -3.73
C PRO A 63 -12.28 8.69 -3.59
N ALA A 64 -12.89 9.78 -3.09
CA ALA A 64 -12.16 10.96 -2.68
C ALA A 64 -11.09 10.60 -1.62
N GLY A 65 -9.91 11.21 -1.73
CA GLY A 65 -8.81 10.96 -0.79
C GLY A 65 -7.92 9.76 -1.14
N LEU A 66 -8.31 8.88 -2.08
CA LEU A 66 -7.48 7.73 -2.45
C LEU A 66 -6.15 8.18 -3.09
N LYS A 67 -6.22 9.14 -4.01
CA LYS A 67 -5.05 9.62 -4.77
C LYS A 67 -3.99 10.21 -3.83
N GLU A 68 -4.43 10.96 -2.84
CA GLU A 68 -3.59 11.57 -1.81
C GLU A 68 -2.93 10.50 -0.94
N GLN A 69 -3.68 9.46 -0.55
CA GLN A 69 -3.14 8.34 0.22
C GLN A 69 -2.12 7.52 -0.57
N VAL A 70 -2.38 7.25 -1.85
CA VAL A 70 -1.43 6.58 -2.75
C VAL A 70 -0.16 7.43 -2.90
N LYS A 71 -0.29 8.74 -3.11
CA LYS A 71 0.87 9.64 -3.20
C LYS A 71 1.69 9.65 -1.91
N ALA A 72 1.03 9.65 -0.74
CA ALA A 72 1.70 9.57 0.55
C ALA A 72 2.42 8.22 0.74
N ALA A 73 1.82 7.12 0.32
CA ALA A 73 2.41 5.79 0.38
C ALA A 73 3.60 5.63 -0.59
N MET A 74 3.49 6.16 -1.81
CA MET A 74 4.61 6.25 -2.75
C MET A 74 5.80 6.99 -2.15
N GLY A 75 5.58 8.14 -1.50
CA GLY A 75 6.66 8.84 -0.82
C GLY A 75 7.30 8.04 0.33
N LYS A 76 6.53 7.20 1.04
CA LYS A 76 7.09 6.26 2.03
C LYS A 76 7.92 5.16 1.35
N LEU A 77 7.45 4.65 0.21
CA LEU A 77 8.12 3.62 -0.57
C LEU A 77 9.46 4.11 -1.12
N GLU A 78 9.49 5.29 -1.73
CA GLU A 78 10.72 5.92 -2.23
C GLU A 78 11.77 6.09 -1.13
N ARG A 79 11.35 6.57 0.05
CA ARG A 79 12.23 6.70 1.22
C ARG A 79 12.75 5.35 1.73
N ALA A 80 11.90 4.32 1.75
CA ALA A 80 12.28 3.00 2.23
C ALA A 80 13.25 2.28 1.27
N MET A 81 13.09 2.51 -0.03
CA MET A 81 13.92 1.88 -1.07
C MET A 81 15.16 2.70 -1.43
N GLY A 82 15.20 3.99 -1.07
CA GLY A 82 16.27 4.90 -1.48
C GLY A 82 16.27 5.20 -2.99
N MET A 83 15.13 5.01 -3.65
CA MET A 83 14.94 5.16 -5.09
C MET A 83 13.71 6.05 -5.36
N LYS A 84 13.59 6.62 -6.57
CA LYS A 84 12.49 7.55 -6.88
C LYS A 84 11.68 7.09 -8.09
N PHE A 85 10.36 7.13 -7.98
CA PHE A 85 9.46 6.66 -9.05
C PHE A 85 9.56 7.58 -10.27
N GLY A 86 9.86 7.01 -11.43
CA GLY A 86 10.06 7.75 -12.68
C GLY A 86 11.37 8.54 -12.76
N ASP A 87 12.31 8.34 -11.85
CA ASP A 87 13.64 8.96 -11.94
C ASP A 87 14.52 8.26 -12.99
N SER A 88 15.18 9.02 -13.87
CA SER A 88 15.97 8.45 -14.97
C SER A 88 17.35 7.94 -14.55
N LYS A 89 17.84 8.33 -13.36
CA LYS A 89 19.17 7.97 -12.84
C LYS A 89 19.09 6.89 -11.76
N ASN A 90 18.07 6.93 -10.90
CA ASN A 90 17.85 5.93 -9.85
C ASN A 90 16.36 5.53 -9.78
N PRO A 91 15.88 4.76 -10.78
CA PRO A 91 14.46 4.47 -10.95
C PRO A 91 13.93 3.49 -9.91
N LEU A 92 12.88 3.89 -9.20
CA LEU A 92 11.99 2.96 -8.50
C LEU A 92 10.96 2.42 -9.50
N LEU A 93 10.91 1.10 -9.68
CA LEU A 93 9.93 0.41 -10.51
C LEU A 93 8.92 -0.33 -9.61
N ILE A 94 7.65 -0.33 -10.02
CA ILE A 94 6.53 -0.96 -9.31
C ILE A 94 5.63 -1.71 -10.29
#